data_AF-A0A5N9I2V4-F1
#
_entry.id   AF-A0A5N9I2V4-F1
#
_cell.length_a   1.000
_cell.length_b   1.000
_cell.length_c   1.000
_cell.angle_alpha   90.00
_cell.angle_beta   90.00
_cell.angle_gamma   90.00
#
_symmetry.space_group_name_H-M   'P 1'
#
loop_
_entity.id
_entity.type
_entity.pdbx_description
1 polymer ?
#
loop_
_entity_poly.entity_id
_entity_poly.type
_entity_poly.pdbx_seq_one_letter_code
_entity_poly.pdbx_strand_id
1 'polypeptide(L)' 'MTLAGCEYTEDDLIGTAVRCVSGTSRKKTPRWVLMMDTFVCGSGVAQALCRRYGLDPDEGLCK' A
#
# COMPACT_ATOMS: atom_id res chain seq x y z
N MET A 1 -0.15 -1.19 -19.76
CA MET A 1 0.95 -2.18 -19.74
C MET A 1 0.36 -3.57 -19.62
N THR A 2 1.03 -4.61 -20.13
CA THR A 2 0.50 -5.98 -20.10
C THR A 2 1.29 -6.83 -19.10
N LEU A 3 0.62 -7.42 -18.11
CA LEU A 3 1.20 -8.34 -17.13
C LEU A 3 0.42 -9.65 -17.16
N ALA A 4 1.13 -10.79 -17.28
CA ALA A 4 0.52 -12.12 -17.34
C ALA A 4 -0.64 -12.25 -18.36
N GLY A 5 -0.57 -11.52 -19.48
CA GLY A 5 -1.61 -11.49 -20.52
C GLY A 5 -2.82 -10.59 -20.22
N CYS A 6 -2.82 -9.85 -19.11
CA CYS A 6 -3.86 -8.89 -18.75
C CYS A 6 -3.38 -7.44 -18.94
N GLU A 7 -4.25 -6.56 -19.40
CA GLU A 7 -3.97 -5.12 -19.49
C GLU A 7 -4.18 -4.45 -18.12
N TYR A 8 -3.17 -3.70 -17.68
CA TYR A 8 -3.18 -2.89 -16.48
C TYR A 8 -2.78 -1.45 -16.82
N THR A 9 -3.39 -0.48 -16.15
CA THR A 9 -2.76 0.84 -16.01
C THR A 9 -1.79 0.80 -14.84
N GLU A 10 -0.79 1.69 -14.85
CA GLU A 10 0.11 1.84 -13.71
C GLU A 10 -0.66 2.19 -12.43
N ASP A 11 -1.66 3.08 -12.55
CA ASP A 11 -2.48 3.52 -11.41
C ASP A 11 -3.33 2.38 -10.82
N ASP A 12 -3.90 1.50 -11.67
CA ASP A 12 -4.66 0.33 -11.21
C ASP A 12 -3.77 -0.67 -10.48
N LEU A 13 -2.56 -0.88 -10.99
CA LEU A 13 -1.61 -1.80 -10.36
C LEU A 13 -1.17 -1.27 -8.99
N ILE A 14 -0.79 0.01 -8.91
CA ILE A 14 -0.41 0.65 -7.65
C ILE A 14 -1.59 0.67 -6.69
N GLY A 15 -2.78 1.04 -7.15
CA GLY A 15 -4.00 1.05 -6.33
C GLY A 15 -4.35 -0.33 -5.77
N THR A 16 -4.11 -1.39 -6.54
CA THR A 16 -4.27 -2.77 -6.07
C THR A 16 -3.22 -3.11 -5.00
N ALA A 17 -1.95 -2.83 -5.27
CA ALA A 17 -0.87 -3.06 -4.29
C ALA A 17 -1.12 -2.32 -2.97
N VAL A 18 -1.53 -1.05 -3.04
CA VAL A 18 -1.83 -0.21 -1.87
C VAL A 18 -3.01 -0.77 -1.05
N ARG A 19 -4.06 -1.30 -1.69
CA ARG A 19 -5.20 -1.90 -0.96
C ARG A 19 -4.88 -3.27 -0.37
N CYS A 20 -3.94 -3.99 -0.96
CA CYS A 20 -3.56 -5.34 -0.52
C CYS A 20 -2.47 -5.36 0.57
N VAL A 21 -1.91 -4.20 0.94
CA VAL A 21 -0.94 -4.15 2.05
C VAL A 21 -1.57 -4.65 3.33
N SER A 22 -0.89 -5.57 3.99
CA SER A 22 -1.29 -6.17 5.25
C SER A 22 -0.08 -6.42 6.15
N GLY A 23 -0.32 -6.54 7.45
CA GLY A 23 0.73 -6.86 8.41
C GLY A 23 1.17 -8.32 8.32
N THR A 24 2.42 -8.59 8.71
CA THR A 24 2.92 -9.98 8.83
C THR A 24 2.70 -10.57 10.22
N SER A 25 2.29 -9.75 11.19
CA SER A 25 2.14 -10.09 12.61
C SER A 25 0.70 -9.90 13.10
N ARG A 26 0.39 -10.50 14.26
CA ARG A 26 -0.87 -10.24 14.99
C ARG A 26 -0.91 -8.85 15.62
N LYS A 27 0.24 -8.19 15.79
CA LYS A 27 0.28 -6.81 16.31
C LYS A 27 -0.18 -5.85 15.22
N LYS A 28 -1.04 -4.89 15.60
CA LYS A 28 -1.44 -3.82 14.71
C LYS A 28 -0.25 -2.92 14.41
N THR A 29 0.00 -2.69 13.14
CA THR A 29 1.01 -1.77 12.62
C THR A 29 0.30 -0.69 11.80
N PRO A 30 0.62 0.59 11.96
CA PRO A 30 0.05 1.64 11.11
C PRO A 30 0.29 1.35 9.63
N ARG A 31 -0.74 1.53 8.80
CA ARG A 31 -0.66 1.25 7.35
C ARG A 31 0.54 1.93 6.70
N TRP A 32 0.84 3.18 7.06
CA TRP A 32 1.96 3.91 6.47
C TRP A 32 3.32 3.23 6.71
N VAL A 33 3.51 2.52 7.83
CA VAL A 33 4.74 1.77 8.10
C VAL A 33 4.85 0.59 7.14
N LEU A 34 3.74 -0.15 6.94
CA LEU A 34 3.71 -1.28 6.01
C LEU A 34 3.88 -0.83 4.55
N MET A 35 3.42 0.37 4.20
CA MET A 35 3.66 0.99 2.89
C MET A 35 5.14 1.28 2.65
N MET A 36 5.87 1.73 3.67
CA MET A 36 7.31 1.95 3.54
C MET A 36 8.04 0.67 3.17
N ASP A 37 7.69 -0.44 3.82
CA ASP A 37 8.29 -1.74 3.53
C ASP A 37 7.89 -2.26 2.14
N THR A 38 6.63 -2.06 1.73
CA THR A 38 6.10 -2.54 0.45
C THR A 38 6.68 -1.78 -0.75
N PHE A 39 6.79 -0.45 -0.65
CA PHE A 39 7.20 0.42 -1.76
C PHE A 39 8.64 0.93 -1.63
N VAL A 40 9.36 0.55 -0.56
CA VAL A 40 10.74 0.97 -0.28
C VAL A 40 10.88 2.50 -0.34
N CYS A 41 10.06 3.19 0.44
CA CYS A 41 9.95 4.65 0.40
C CYS A 41 9.99 5.28 1.80
N GLY A 42 10.16 6.61 1.84
CA GLY A 42 10.13 7.38 3.09
C GLY A 42 8.72 7.60 3.63
N SER A 43 8.61 7.93 4.92
CA SER A 43 7.33 8.08 5.64
C SER A 43 6.39 9.11 5.00
N GLY A 44 6.90 10.24 4.50
CA GLY A 44 6.09 11.25 3.81
C GLY A 44 5.45 10.72 2.53
N VAL A 45 6.19 9.93 1.75
CA VAL A 45 5.70 9.30 0.51
C VAL A 45 4.68 8.22 0.85
N ALA A 46 4.96 7.39 1.85
CA ALA A 46 4.05 6.34 2.30
C ALA A 46 2.69 6.90 2.76
N GLN A 47 2.69 7.98 3.55
CA GLN A 47 1.44 8.64 3.95
C GLN A 47 0.71 9.28 2.78
N ALA A 48 1.43 9.89 1.84
CA ALA A 48 0.84 10.48 0.63
C ALA A 48 0.19 9.40 -0.26
N LEU A 49 0.81 8.23 -0.39
CA LEU A 49 0.25 7.07 -1.11
C LEU A 49 -1.06 6.60 -0.48
N CYS A 50 -1.12 6.45 0.85
CA CYS A 50 -2.37 6.11 1.53
C CYS A 50 -3.48 7.10 1.16
N ARG A 51 -3.22 8.41 1.32
CA ARG A 51 -4.20 9.46 1.06
C ARG A 51 -4.62 9.53 -0.42
N ARG A 52 -3.68 9.33 -1.35
CA ARG A 52 -3.96 9.32 -2.80
C ARG A 52 -5.00 8.26 -3.18
N TYR A 53 -4.98 7.11 -2.52
CA TYR A 53 -5.93 6.01 -2.77
C TYR A 53 -7.07 5.95 -1.75
N GLY A 54 -7.31 7.04 -1.00
CA GLY A 54 -8.45 7.17 -0.07
C GLY A 54 -8.32 6.32 1.20
N LEU A 55 -7.10 5.95 1.59
CA LEU A 55 -6.82 5.13 2.77
C LEU A 55 -6.32 5.99 3.92
N ASP A 56 -6.73 5.64 5.14
CA ASP A 56 -6.20 6.22 6.37
C ASP A 56 -4.77 5.68 6.63
N PRO A 57 -3.73 6.54 6.68
CA PRO A 57 -2.36 6.11 6.97
C PRO A 57 -2.18 5.57 8.39
N ASP A 58 -2.95 6.06 9.37
CA ASP A 58 -2.81 5.70 10.78
C ASP A 58 -3.66 4.46 11.15
N GLU A 59 -4.45 3.93 10.22
CA GLU A 59 -5.19 2.68 10.40
C GLU A 59 -4.25 1.53 10.77
N GLY A 60 -4.51 0.91 11.92
CA GLY A 60 -3.73 -0.21 12.41
C GLY A 60 -4.12 -1.53 11.74
N LEU A 61 -3.25 -2.05 10.88
CA LEU A 61 -3.41 -3.32 10.16
C LEU A 61 -2.71 -4.47 10.88
N CYS A 62 -3.30 -5.65 10.84
CA CYS A 62 -2.69 -6.91 11.27
C CYS A 62 -2.83 -7.96 10.15
N LYS A 63 -2.18 -9.11 10.31
CA LYS A 63 -2.31 -10.24 9.41
C LYS A 63 -3.74 -10.76 9.32
#